data_AF-A0A8C0R0K8-F1
#
_entry.id   AF-A0A8C0R0K8-F1
#
_cell.length_a   1.000
_cell.length_b   1.000
_cell.length_c   1.000
_cell.angle_alpha   90.00
_cell.angle_beta   90.00
_cell.angle_gamma   90.00
#
_symmetry.space_group_name_H-M   'P 1'
#
loop_
_entity.id
_entity.type
_entity.pdbx_description
1 polymer ?
#
loop_
_entity_poly.entity_id
_entity_poly.type
_entity_poly.pdbx_seq_one_letter_code
_entity_poly.pdbx_strand_id
1 'polypeptide(L)'
;MHLNNHQEVARDLRLCPCTWLILHVGFHCSSLHSKAPGFPPNRTLVSAFLFPYLRFLPAFFPFSPSSVKCPRTRIPCRYREIDQCSRSKSCPEKMTCCNFNCSKKCLDLKEDICTLPMNVGLCLALIPRWWYNKEYKRCYRFNYGGCSGNNNNFQSEAVCRAICIRKSGGWIKGSPKDWER
;
A
#
# COMPACT_ATOMS: atom_id res chain seq x y z
N MET A 1 -42.87 -31.36 0.03
CA MET A 1 -42.07 -32.34 0.79
C MET A 1 -40.69 -31.75 0.97
N HIS A 2 -40.32 -31.50 2.23
CA HIS A 2 -38.96 -31.16 2.65
C HIS A 2 -37.96 -32.22 2.18
N LEU A 3 -36.73 -31.81 1.88
CA LEU A 3 -35.58 -32.15 2.73
C LEU A 3 -34.41 -31.21 2.41
N ASN A 4 -33.91 -30.62 3.49
CA ASN A 4 -32.77 -29.73 3.58
C ASN A 4 -31.47 -30.51 3.30
N ASN A 5 -30.44 -29.82 2.81
CA ASN A 5 -29.15 -29.89 3.51
C ASN A 5 -28.34 -28.60 3.31
N HIS A 6 -28.24 -27.87 4.42
CA HIS A 6 -27.32 -26.76 4.66
C HIS A 6 -25.97 -27.34 5.07
N GLN A 7 -24.87 -26.80 4.51
CA GLN A 7 -23.58 -26.80 5.19
C GLN A 7 -22.62 -25.82 4.51
N GLU A 8 -21.78 -25.04 5.18
CA GLU A 8 -21.97 -24.21 6.38
C GLU A 8 -21.00 -23.04 6.18
N VAL A 9 -21.38 -21.86 6.65
CA VAL A 9 -20.54 -20.65 6.59
C VAL A 9 -19.72 -20.60 7.88
N ALA A 10 -18.42 -20.85 7.82
CA ALA A 10 -17.52 -20.59 8.93
C ALA A 10 -16.62 -19.39 8.59
N ARG A 11 -16.97 -18.24 9.14
CA ARG A 11 -16.08 -17.08 9.33
C ARG A 11 -15.46 -17.23 10.71
N ASP A 12 -14.16 -17.48 10.79
CA ASP A 12 -13.37 -17.19 11.98
C ASP A 12 -12.39 -16.08 11.65
N LEU A 13 -12.62 -14.86 12.11
CA LEU A 13 -12.39 -14.34 13.47
C LEU A 13 -10.91 -14.07 13.74
N ARG A 14 -10.71 -12.86 14.24
CA ARG A 14 -9.45 -12.13 14.36
C ARG A 14 -8.62 -12.78 15.47
N LEU A 15 -7.45 -13.29 15.12
CA LEU A 15 -6.38 -13.53 16.09
C LEU A 15 -5.67 -12.20 16.37
N CYS A 16 -6.13 -11.48 17.39
CA CYS A 16 -5.28 -10.56 18.14
C CYS A 16 -4.69 -11.35 19.31
N PRO A 17 -3.37 -11.58 19.39
CA PRO A 17 -2.78 -12.15 20.59
C PRO A 17 -2.72 -11.04 21.66
N CYS A 18 -3.75 -10.95 22.49
CA CYS A 18 -3.63 -10.35 23.81
C CYS A 18 -2.97 -11.38 24.72
N THR A 19 -1.64 -11.53 24.63
CA THR A 19 -0.86 -12.12 25.73
C THR A 19 -0.86 -11.10 26.85
N TRP A 20 -1.70 -11.27 27.87
CA TRP A 20 -1.50 -10.85 29.27
C TRP A 20 -2.76 -11.30 30.02
N LEU A 21 -2.77 -12.54 30.52
CA LEU A 21 -3.65 -12.91 31.63
C LEU A 21 -2.78 -13.52 32.73
N ILE A 22 -2.43 -12.66 33.69
CA ILE A 22 -2.17 -13.04 35.06
C ILE A 22 -3.49 -13.57 35.63
N LEU A 23 -3.36 -14.63 36.43
CA LEU A 23 -4.39 -15.52 36.93
C LEU A 23 -5.63 -14.84 37.56
N HIS A 24 -6.77 -15.47 37.30
CA HIS A 24 -8.12 -15.27 37.83
C HIS A 24 -8.20 -15.22 39.36
N VAL A 25 -8.95 -14.22 39.87
CA VAL A 25 -10.17 -14.38 40.68
C VAL A 25 -10.97 -13.07 40.43
N GLY A 26 -12.25 -12.99 40.08
CA GLY A 26 -13.36 -13.92 39.94
C GLY A 26 -14.50 -13.20 39.19
N PHE A 27 -15.43 -13.97 38.65
CA PHE A 27 -16.70 -13.49 38.10
C PHE A 27 -17.60 -12.95 39.22
N HIS A 28 -18.29 -11.83 39.00
CA HIS A 28 -19.75 -11.74 39.20
C HIS A 28 -20.29 -10.40 38.67
N CYS A 29 -21.30 -10.49 37.80
CA CYS A 29 -22.17 -9.38 37.43
C CYS A 29 -23.56 -9.69 37.99
N SER A 30 -24.14 -8.77 38.76
CA SER A 30 -25.58 -8.70 39.03
C SER A 30 -25.95 -7.27 39.44
N SER A 31 -27.13 -6.87 38.99
CA SER A 31 -27.64 -5.51 38.87
C SER A 31 -28.61 -5.12 40.01
N LEU A 32 -28.89 -3.81 40.12
CA LEU A 32 -29.96 -3.10 40.85
C LEU A 32 -30.04 -3.14 42.39
N HIS A 33 -29.82 -1.99 43.05
CA HIS A 33 -30.89 -1.09 43.55
C HIS A 33 -30.34 0.07 44.40
N SER A 34 -31.11 1.16 44.40
CA SER A 34 -30.89 2.50 44.99
C SER A 34 -30.94 2.56 46.53
N LYS A 35 -30.07 3.38 47.15
CA LYS A 35 -30.39 4.42 48.18
C LYS A 35 -29.10 5.06 48.75
N ALA A 36 -29.10 6.39 48.81
CA ALA A 36 -28.14 7.26 49.52
C ALA A 36 -28.41 7.22 51.06
N PRO A 37 -27.82 8.07 51.95
CA PRO A 37 -26.67 8.99 51.86
C PRO A 37 -25.67 8.87 53.05
N GLY A 38 -24.52 9.57 53.01
CA GLY A 38 -23.69 9.76 54.21
C GLY A 38 -22.28 10.31 53.95
N PHE A 39 -22.12 11.64 54.03
CA PHE A 39 -20.87 12.32 54.46
C PHE A 39 -20.75 12.20 56.01
N PRO A 40 -19.62 12.46 56.72
CA PRO A 40 -18.52 13.39 56.39
C PRO A 40 -17.11 12.83 56.80
N PRO A 41 -16.10 13.61 57.24
CA PRO A 41 -15.02 14.08 56.37
C PRO A 41 -13.58 13.81 56.88
N ASN A 42 -12.62 14.20 56.05
CA ASN A 42 -11.31 14.78 56.37
C ASN A 42 -10.05 13.90 56.59
N ARG A 43 -9.00 14.38 55.89
CA ARG A 43 -7.53 14.25 56.12
C ARG A 43 -6.94 12.87 55.76
N THR A 44 -5.83 12.75 55.04
CA THR A 44 -4.58 13.51 55.19
C THR A 44 -3.70 13.35 53.93
N LEU A 45 -2.99 14.42 53.58
CA LEU A 45 -1.88 14.51 52.62
C LEU A 45 -0.65 13.74 53.10
N VAL A 46 -0.09 12.84 52.27
CA VAL A 46 1.34 12.49 52.03
C VAL A 46 1.36 11.11 51.33
N SER A 47 2.20 10.78 50.35
CA SER A 47 3.55 11.23 50.05
C SER A 47 3.83 11.21 48.54
N ALA A 48 4.59 12.20 48.08
CA ALA A 48 5.27 12.16 46.80
C ALA A 48 6.41 11.15 46.89
N PHE A 49 6.25 9.98 46.27
CA PHE A 49 7.37 9.07 46.04
C PHE A 49 8.21 9.61 44.88
N LEU A 50 9.30 10.25 45.27
CA LEU A 50 10.48 10.49 44.46
C LEU A 50 10.98 9.14 43.90
N PHE A 51 10.82 8.92 42.60
CA PHE A 51 11.59 7.94 41.85
C PHE A 51 12.66 8.68 41.03
N PRO A 52 13.84 8.98 41.60
CA PRO A 52 14.99 9.35 40.81
C PRO A 52 15.71 8.06 40.35
N TYR A 53 16.29 8.09 39.15
CA TYR A 53 17.19 7.07 38.59
C TYR A 53 16.56 5.77 38.03
N LEU A 54 15.72 5.90 37.01
CA LEU A 54 15.82 4.97 35.88
C LEU A 54 16.20 5.79 34.66
N ARG A 55 17.51 5.74 34.34
CA ARG A 55 18.06 6.24 33.09
C ARG A 55 17.25 5.63 31.95
N PHE A 56 16.47 6.46 31.28
CA PHE A 56 15.88 6.13 29.99
C PHE A 56 17.04 5.75 29.06
N LEU A 57 17.25 4.46 28.87
CA LEU A 57 17.99 3.97 27.71
C LEU A 57 17.30 4.60 26.50
N PRO A 58 18.00 5.37 25.65
CA PRO A 58 17.39 5.89 24.46
C PRO A 58 16.92 4.67 23.70
N ALA A 59 15.60 4.52 23.59
CA ALA A 59 15.00 3.50 22.78
C ALA A 59 15.61 3.68 21.39
N PHE A 60 16.52 2.77 21.03
CA PHE A 60 16.74 2.39 19.65
C PHE A 60 15.39 1.85 19.18
N PHE A 61 14.44 2.75 18.92
CA PHE A 61 13.37 2.46 18.00
C PHE A 61 14.11 2.10 16.72
N PRO A 62 14.10 0.83 16.29
CA PRO A 62 14.67 0.52 14.99
C PRO A 62 13.93 1.42 14.02
N PHE A 63 14.67 2.32 13.36
CA PHE A 63 14.15 3.21 12.34
C PHE A 63 13.22 2.38 11.47
N SER A 64 11.91 2.62 11.59
CA SER A 64 10.93 1.94 10.75
C SER A 64 11.31 2.29 9.31
N PRO A 65 11.68 1.32 8.46
CA PRO A 65 12.20 1.63 7.14
C PRO A 65 11.13 2.45 6.43
N SER A 66 11.54 3.63 5.99
CA SER A 66 10.75 4.61 5.27
C SER A 66 9.75 3.91 4.37
N SER A 67 8.46 4.01 4.70
CA SER A 67 7.36 3.48 3.90
C SER A 67 7.60 3.87 2.44
N VAL A 68 7.96 2.90 1.60
CA VAL A 68 8.23 3.19 0.19
C VAL A 68 6.90 3.61 -0.41
N LYS A 69 6.84 4.83 -0.95
CA LYS A 69 5.63 5.41 -1.51
C LYS A 69 5.62 5.17 -3.02
N CYS A 70 4.41 5.01 -3.58
CA CYS A 70 4.23 4.95 -5.02
C CYS A 70 4.87 6.18 -5.71
N PRO A 71 5.38 6.01 -6.94
CA PRO A 71 5.90 7.12 -7.73
C PRO A 71 4.83 8.20 -7.92
N ARG A 72 5.15 9.46 -7.58
CA ARG A 72 4.23 10.61 -7.66
C ARG A 72 4.32 11.31 -9.02
N THR A 73 4.24 10.55 -10.11
CA THR A 73 4.22 11.14 -11.46
C THR A 73 2.78 11.47 -11.85
N ARG A 74 2.47 12.76 -12.04
CA ARG A 74 1.22 13.17 -12.70
C ARG A 74 1.47 13.15 -14.19
N ILE A 75 0.80 12.25 -14.90
CA ILE A 75 1.04 12.03 -16.31
C ILE A 75 -0.28 12.20 -17.07
N PRO A 76 -0.30 12.98 -18.16
CA PRO A 76 -1.46 13.03 -19.05
C PRO A 76 -1.58 11.69 -19.77
N CYS A 77 -2.73 11.04 -19.59
CA CYS A 77 -3.04 9.76 -20.20
C CYS A 77 -3.89 9.98 -21.44
N ARG A 78 -3.57 9.28 -22.54
CA ARG A 78 -4.39 9.35 -23.77
C ARG A 78 -5.74 8.69 -23.52
N TYR A 79 -5.72 7.55 -22.85
CA TYR A 79 -6.89 6.82 -22.37
C TYR A 79 -6.53 6.09 -21.07
N ARG A 80 -7.54 5.72 -20.28
CA ARG A 80 -7.32 4.92 -19.07
C ARG A 80 -7.15 3.45 -19.47
N GLU A 81 -6.10 2.80 -18.96
CA GLU A 81 -5.92 1.36 -19.15
C GLU A 81 -6.73 0.57 -18.11
N ILE A 82 -6.93 -0.72 -18.36
CA ILE A 82 -7.54 -1.63 -17.39
C ILE A 82 -6.62 -1.73 -16.16
N ASP A 83 -7.22 -1.62 -14.98
CA ASP A 83 -6.52 -1.75 -13.70
C ASP A 83 -6.13 -3.22 -13.47
N GLN A 84 -4.84 -3.49 -13.26
CA GLN A 84 -4.32 -4.81 -12.88
C GLN A 84 -4.64 -5.17 -11.43
N CYS A 85 -4.82 -4.16 -10.57
CA CYS A 85 -5.05 -4.36 -9.14
C CYS A 85 -6.03 -3.33 -8.58
N SER A 86 -6.80 -3.76 -7.57
CA SER A 86 -7.70 -2.87 -6.82
C SER A 86 -7.05 -2.33 -5.55
N ARG A 87 -6.27 -3.17 -4.84
CA ARG A 87 -5.55 -2.89 -3.59
C ARG A 87 -4.24 -3.68 -3.56
N SER A 88 -3.28 -3.30 -2.71
CA SER A 88 -1.96 -3.98 -2.64
C SER A 88 -2.06 -5.46 -2.26
N LYS A 89 -3.06 -5.87 -1.48
CA LYS A 89 -3.30 -7.29 -1.15
C LYS A 89 -3.65 -8.17 -2.36
N SER A 90 -4.08 -7.56 -3.47
CA SER A 90 -4.39 -8.28 -4.72
C SER A 90 -3.15 -8.52 -5.58
N CYS A 91 -2.02 -7.91 -5.25
CA CYS A 91 -0.77 -8.13 -5.95
C CYS A 91 -0.07 -9.37 -5.40
N PRO A 92 0.62 -10.15 -6.25
CA PRO A 92 1.46 -11.24 -5.79
C PRO A 92 2.64 -10.68 -4.98
N GLU A 93 3.18 -11.54 -4.11
CA GLU A 93 4.34 -11.21 -3.27
C GLU A 93 4.11 -9.96 -2.40
N LYS A 94 5.18 -9.24 -2.04
CA LYS A 94 5.12 -8.00 -1.23
C LYS A 94 5.02 -6.75 -2.12
N MET A 95 4.38 -6.87 -3.30
CA MET A 95 4.19 -5.75 -4.22
C MET A 95 3.10 -4.78 -3.76
N THR A 96 3.16 -3.54 -4.24
CA THR A 96 2.20 -2.49 -3.91
C THR A 96 1.38 -2.10 -5.13
N CYS A 97 0.06 -1.96 -4.94
CA CYS A 97 -0.83 -1.48 -6.00
C CYS A 97 -0.74 0.05 -6.10
N CYS A 98 -0.21 0.54 -7.20
CA CYS A 98 0.03 1.97 -7.42
C CYS A 98 -0.67 2.45 -8.69
N ASN A 99 -1.14 3.70 -8.69
CA ASN A 99 -1.53 4.37 -9.93
C ASN A 99 -0.25 4.64 -10.74
N PHE A 100 -0.03 3.90 -11.82
CA PHE A 100 1.18 3.90 -12.62
C PHE A 100 0.85 3.70 -14.10
N ASN A 101 1.46 4.49 -14.99
CA ASN A 101 1.25 4.42 -16.44
C ASN A 101 -0.25 4.27 -16.82
N CYS A 102 -1.07 5.22 -16.35
CA CYS A 102 -2.48 5.34 -16.76
C CYS A 102 -3.44 4.23 -16.30
N SER A 103 -3.03 3.39 -15.35
CA SER A 103 -3.93 2.51 -14.58
C SER A 103 -3.34 2.16 -13.21
N LYS A 104 -4.02 1.31 -12.44
CA LYS A 104 -3.46 0.68 -11.24
C LYS A 104 -2.65 -0.56 -11.62
N LYS A 105 -1.36 -0.58 -11.27
CA LYS A 105 -0.45 -1.71 -11.51
C LYS A 105 0.24 -2.15 -10.23
N CYS A 106 0.60 -3.43 -10.19
CA CYS A 106 1.42 -3.99 -9.12
C CYS A 106 2.88 -3.63 -9.37
N LEU A 107 3.49 -2.91 -8.43
CA LEU A 107 4.88 -2.49 -8.50
C LEU A 107 5.67 -3.08 -7.34
N ASP A 108 6.87 -3.59 -7.63
CA ASP A 108 7.92 -3.67 -6.62
C ASP A 108 8.57 -2.29 -6.50
N LEU A 109 8.40 -1.65 -5.34
CA LEU A 109 8.92 -0.32 -5.11
C LEU A 109 10.44 -0.29 -4.86
N LYS A 110 11.09 -1.45 -4.77
CA LYS A 110 12.54 -1.59 -4.69
C LYS A 110 13.20 -1.74 -6.05
N GLU A 111 12.44 -2.11 -7.08
CA GLU A 111 12.93 -2.35 -8.43
C GLU A 111 12.92 -1.05 -9.26
N ASP A 112 14.02 -0.73 -9.94
CA ASP A 112 14.03 0.38 -10.90
C ASP A 112 13.45 -0.09 -12.24
N ILE A 113 12.19 0.25 -12.46
CA ILE A 113 11.42 -0.04 -13.67
C ILE A 113 12.19 0.32 -14.95
N CYS A 114 12.94 1.42 -14.92
CA CYS A 114 13.67 1.92 -16.09
C CYS A 114 14.94 1.12 -16.40
N THR A 115 15.26 0.11 -15.61
CA THR A 115 16.41 -0.79 -15.86
C THR A 115 16.00 -2.14 -16.45
N LEU A 116 14.69 -2.42 -16.46
CA LEU A 116 14.13 -3.68 -16.94
C LEU A 116 14.24 -3.79 -18.47
N PRO A 117 14.40 -5.01 -19.01
CA PRO A 117 14.46 -5.22 -20.45
C PRO A 117 13.10 -4.92 -21.10
N MET A 118 13.11 -4.64 -22.40
CA MET A 118 11.90 -4.71 -23.22
C MET A 118 11.28 -6.11 -23.11
N ASN A 119 9.97 -6.20 -22.87
CA ASN A 119 9.29 -7.48 -22.80
C ASN A 119 7.95 -7.43 -23.55
N VAL A 120 7.86 -8.19 -24.64
CA VAL A 120 6.65 -8.31 -25.48
C VAL A 120 5.53 -9.07 -24.73
N GLY A 121 5.88 -9.95 -23.80
CA GLY A 121 4.93 -10.84 -23.15
C GLY A 121 4.62 -12.09 -23.98
N LEU A 122 3.70 -12.91 -23.46
CA LEU A 122 3.36 -14.22 -24.05
C LEU A 122 2.19 -14.17 -25.03
N CYS A 123 1.35 -13.14 -24.92
CA CYS A 123 0.21 -12.96 -25.81
C CYS A 123 0.65 -12.36 -27.17
N LEU A 124 -0.20 -12.47 -28.18
CA LEU A 124 0.13 -12.15 -29.59
C LEU A 124 -0.56 -10.89 -30.13
N ALA A 125 -1.13 -10.05 -29.26
CA ALA A 125 -1.68 -8.78 -29.72
C ALA A 125 -0.57 -7.82 -30.18
N LEU A 126 -0.92 -6.87 -31.05
CA LEU A 126 0.02 -5.85 -31.54
C LEU A 126 -0.35 -4.49 -30.96
N ILE A 127 -0.09 -4.32 -29.66
CA ILE A 127 -0.46 -3.09 -28.95
C ILE A 127 0.75 -2.15 -28.94
N PRO A 128 0.69 -0.97 -29.60
CA PRO A 128 1.81 -0.05 -29.64
C PRO A 128 2.08 0.52 -28.25
N ARG A 129 3.31 0.36 -27.77
CA ARG A 129 3.79 0.81 -26.45
C ARG A 129 5.19 1.39 -26.54
N TRP A 130 5.62 1.98 -25.45
CA TRP A 130 6.96 2.57 -25.32
C TRP A 130 7.71 1.87 -24.19
N TRP A 131 8.98 1.61 -24.38
CA TRP A 131 9.88 1.11 -23.33
C TRP A 131 11.11 2.00 -23.28
N TYR A 132 11.75 2.09 -22.12
CA TYR A 132 12.97 2.85 -21.94
C TYR A 132 14.19 1.95 -22.13
N ASN A 133 15.03 2.28 -23.10
CA ASN A 133 16.32 1.64 -23.28
C ASN A 133 17.39 2.43 -22.51
N LYS A 134 17.95 1.80 -21.48
CA LYS A 134 18.97 2.38 -20.60
C LYS A 134 20.33 2.60 -21.27
N GLU A 135 20.67 1.80 -22.28
CA GLU A 135 21.94 1.87 -23.01
C GLU A 135 22.00 3.17 -23.82
N TYR A 136 20.95 3.42 -24.61
CA TYR A 136 20.81 4.65 -25.41
C TYR A 136 20.16 5.81 -24.65
N LYS A 137 19.75 5.59 -23.39
CA LYS A 137 19.04 6.55 -22.52
C LYS A 137 17.82 7.18 -23.20
N ARG A 138 17.07 6.39 -23.97
CA ARG A 138 15.98 6.86 -24.82
C ARG A 138 14.79 5.91 -24.77
N CYS A 139 13.60 6.48 -24.95
CA CYS A 139 12.36 5.73 -25.09
C CYS A 139 12.16 5.28 -26.54
N TYR A 140 11.85 4.00 -26.74
CA TYR A 140 11.59 3.40 -28.05
C TYR A 140 10.20 2.77 -28.11
N ARG A 141 9.58 2.81 -29.29
CA ARG A 141 8.30 2.15 -29.54
C ARG A 141 8.51 0.65 -29.76
N PHE A 142 7.61 -0.17 -29.23
CA PHE A 142 7.54 -1.61 -29.47
C PHE A 142 6.08 -2.09 -29.49
N ASN A 143 5.85 -3.32 -29.95
CA ASN A 143 4.53 -3.94 -29.91
C ASN A 143 4.44 -4.88 -28.70
N TYR A 144 3.52 -4.58 -27.79
CA TYR A 144 3.24 -5.40 -26.62
C TYR A 144 2.13 -6.41 -26.93
N GLY A 145 2.37 -7.65 -26.52
CA GLY A 145 1.51 -8.81 -26.71
C GLY A 145 0.16 -8.75 -26.00
N GLY A 146 0.01 -7.87 -24.99
CA GLY A 146 -1.25 -7.66 -24.27
C GLY A 146 -1.33 -8.35 -22.90
N CYS A 147 -0.49 -9.34 -22.62
CA CYS A 147 -0.41 -9.99 -21.31
C CYS A 147 1.03 -10.30 -20.90
N SER A 148 1.23 -10.56 -19.61
CA SER A 148 2.56 -10.76 -19.01
C SER A 148 3.43 -9.51 -19.19
N GLY A 149 4.75 -9.66 -19.37
CA GLY A 149 5.65 -8.52 -19.52
C GLY A 149 6.10 -7.94 -18.17
N ASN A 150 6.64 -6.72 -18.22
CA ASN A 150 7.11 -6.00 -17.04
C ASN A 150 6.66 -4.52 -17.09
N ASN A 151 7.01 -3.77 -16.05
CA ASN A 151 6.56 -2.38 -15.90
C ASN A 151 7.30 -1.37 -16.79
N ASN A 152 8.36 -1.77 -17.50
CA ASN A 152 9.02 -0.94 -18.53
C ASN A 152 8.21 -0.95 -19.83
N ASN A 153 6.94 -0.58 -19.71
CA ASN A 153 5.92 -0.60 -20.75
C ASN A 153 4.98 0.57 -20.49
N PHE A 154 5.06 1.59 -21.34
CA PHE A 154 4.42 2.89 -21.21
C PHE A 154 3.44 3.14 -22.36
N GLN A 155 2.31 3.80 -22.05
CA GLN A 155 1.28 4.12 -23.05
C GLN A 155 1.78 5.12 -24.10
N SER A 156 2.66 6.05 -23.73
CA SER A 156 3.19 7.07 -24.63
C SER A 156 4.67 7.37 -24.39
N GLU A 157 5.33 7.97 -25.38
CA GLU A 157 6.71 8.44 -25.22
C GLU A 157 6.83 9.44 -24.07
N ALA A 158 5.87 10.37 -23.96
CA ALA A 158 5.84 11.36 -22.89
C ALA A 158 5.80 10.70 -21.51
N VAL A 159 4.98 9.66 -21.33
CA VAL A 159 4.90 8.87 -20.08
C VAL A 159 6.23 8.17 -19.79
N CYS A 160 6.86 7.57 -20.81
CA CYS A 160 8.15 6.92 -20.66
C CYS A 160 9.24 7.92 -20.22
N ARG A 161 9.34 9.06 -20.91
CA ARG A 161 10.33 10.11 -20.60
C ARG A 161 10.08 10.75 -19.24
N ALA A 162 8.81 10.92 -18.87
CA ALA A 162 8.39 11.39 -17.56
C ALA A 162 8.96 10.56 -16.43
N ILE A 163 8.87 9.24 -16.55
CA ILE A 163 9.21 8.29 -15.50
C ILE A 163 10.71 8.02 -15.49
N CYS A 164 11.32 7.81 -16.67
CA CYS A 164 12.68 7.29 -16.77
C CYS A 164 13.77 8.33 -17.02
N ILE A 165 13.42 9.46 -17.65
CA ILE A 165 14.40 10.52 -17.97
C ILE A 165 14.31 11.67 -16.97
N ARG A 166 13.09 12.09 -16.59
CA ARG A 166 12.89 13.12 -15.55
C ARG A 166 12.74 12.47 -14.18
N LYS A 167 13.85 12.17 -13.49
CA LYS A 167 13.84 11.66 -12.10
C LYS A 167 13.55 12.74 -11.02
N SER A 168 12.80 13.78 -11.33
CA SER A 168 12.43 14.83 -10.37
C SER A 168 10.93 15.07 -10.41
N GLY A 169 10.29 15.09 -9.23
CA GLY A 169 8.84 15.20 -8.99
C GLY A 169 8.20 16.53 -9.42
N GLY A 170 8.59 17.05 -10.58
CA GLY A 170 8.03 18.21 -11.22
C GLY A 170 6.91 17.84 -12.18
N TRP A 171 5.85 18.64 -12.16
CA TRP A 171 4.75 18.65 -13.10
C TRP A 171 5.24 18.63 -14.55
N ILE A 172 4.70 17.73 -15.35
CA ILE A 172 4.91 17.74 -16.80
C ILE A 172 3.85 18.66 -17.37
N LYS A 173 4.26 19.89 -17.70
CA LYS A 173 3.44 20.77 -18.54
C LYS A 173 3.51 20.21 -19.96
N GLY A 174 2.66 19.24 -20.26
CA GLY A 174 2.39 18.78 -21.63
C GLY A 174 0.95 19.14 -21.96
N SER A 175 0.78 20.20 -22.74
CA SER A 175 -0.53 20.60 -23.26
C SER A 175 -1.01 19.57 -24.28
N PRO A 176 -2.33 19.35 -24.43
CA PRO A 176 -2.88 18.38 -25.39
C PRO A 176 -2.57 18.61 -26.88
N LYS A 177 -1.79 19.63 -27.27
CA LYS A 177 -1.69 20.07 -28.68
C LYS A 177 -0.53 19.49 -29.51
N ASP A 178 0.35 18.67 -28.92
CA ASP A 178 1.47 18.06 -29.66
C ASP A 178 1.18 16.62 -30.15
N TRP A 179 -0.08 16.14 -30.07
CA TRP A 179 -0.42 14.73 -30.34
C TRP A 179 -0.78 14.40 -31.80
N GLU A 180 -0.86 15.39 -32.68
CA GLU A 180 -1.16 15.22 -34.10
C GLU A 180 -0.01 15.78 -34.95
N ARG A 181 1.01 14.95 -35.18
CA ARG A 181 1.84 15.00 -36.38
C ARG A 181 2.33 13.61 -36.73
#